data_AF-A0AA43RG08-F1
#
_entry.id   AF-A0AA43RG08-F1
#
_cell.length_a   1.000
_cell.length_b   1.000
_cell.length_c   1.000
_cell.angle_alpha   90.00
_cell.angle_beta   90.00
_cell.angle_gamma   90.00
#
_symmetry.space_group_name_H-M   'P 1'
#
loop_
_entity.id
_entity.type
_entity.pdbx_description
1 polymer ?
#
loop_
_entity_poly.entity_id
_entity_poly.type
_entity_poly.pdbx_seq_one_letter_code
_entity_poly.pdbx_strand_id
1 'polypeptide(L)'
;HPTANNNVTDKIEEEGCEVVVPGLVEFFLFGLVGGIFQREIGKPKKSEVGAKLGLSAIRKIRQPLVDALEKSHRFEPPTDILELGEYASEILSLCNSMGEGWLLTAEMVELIKTGCPNIVCTQPFACLPNHVVGKAVIKELRRKYPESNIVAVDYDPGASEVNQLNRIKLMIAVAKSNLEAGI
;
A
#
# COMPACT_ATOMS: atom_id res chain seq x y z
N HIS A 1 -4.66 8.94 -11.12
CA HIS A 1 -5.34 9.13 -12.42
C HIS A 1 -4.84 8.04 -13.36
N PRO A 2 -5.71 7.24 -14.02
CA PRO A 2 -5.29 6.05 -14.78
C PRO A 2 -4.22 6.32 -15.85
N THR A 3 -4.34 7.43 -16.56
CA THR A 3 -3.37 7.82 -17.59
C THR A 3 -2.01 8.28 -17.05
N ALA A 4 -1.91 8.64 -15.76
CA ALA A 4 -0.64 9.09 -15.18
C ALA A 4 0.39 7.96 -15.11
N ASN A 5 -0.08 6.71 -15.05
CA ASN A 5 0.74 5.51 -14.97
C ASN A 5 0.63 4.69 -16.27
N ASN A 6 0.39 5.34 -17.42
CA ASN A 6 0.24 4.69 -18.72
C ASN A 6 -0.77 3.54 -18.73
N ASN A 7 -1.91 3.72 -18.05
CA ASN A 7 -2.99 2.73 -17.91
C ASN A 7 -2.50 1.36 -17.45
N VAL A 8 -1.62 1.36 -16.44
CA VAL A 8 -1.00 0.12 -15.92
C VAL A 8 -2.01 -0.93 -15.49
N THR A 9 -3.16 -0.51 -14.96
CA THR A 9 -4.26 -1.40 -14.57
C THR A 9 -4.71 -2.26 -15.74
N ASP A 10 -5.08 -1.61 -16.85
CA ASP A 10 -5.61 -2.25 -18.04
C ASP A 10 -4.57 -3.22 -18.64
N LYS A 11 -3.30 -2.82 -18.63
CA LYS A 11 -2.20 -3.65 -19.15
C LYS A 11 -1.91 -4.88 -18.29
N ILE A 12 -2.15 -4.83 -16.98
CA ILE A 12 -2.03 -5.99 -16.09
C ILE A 12 -3.26 -6.90 -16.28
N GLU A 13 -4.46 -6.32 -16.43
CA GLU A 13 -5.69 -7.07 -16.70
C GLU A 13 -5.67 -7.78 -18.06
N GLU A 14 -5.10 -7.15 -19.10
CA GLU A 14 -4.87 -7.76 -20.42
C GLU A 14 -3.96 -8.99 -20.37
N GLU A 15 -3.07 -9.08 -19.37
CA GLU A 15 -2.23 -10.24 -19.12
C GLU A 15 -2.95 -11.35 -18.32
N GLY A 16 -4.23 -11.15 -17.99
CA GLY A 16 -5.08 -12.09 -17.27
C GLY A 16 -4.93 -12.05 -15.74
N CYS A 17 -4.45 -10.93 -15.19
CA CYS A 17 -4.30 -10.73 -13.75
C CYS A 17 -5.41 -9.84 -13.18
N GLU A 18 -5.83 -10.08 -11.94
CA GLU A 18 -6.68 -9.15 -11.19
C GLU A 18 -5.81 -8.05 -10.54
N VAL A 19 -6.29 -6.80 -10.58
CA VAL A 19 -5.58 -5.66 -10.00
C VAL A 19 -6.28 -5.17 -8.74
N VAL A 20 -5.55 -5.19 -7.62
CA VAL A 20 -5.99 -4.62 -6.35
C VAL A 20 -5.31 -3.26 -6.16
N VAL A 21 -6.10 -2.22 -5.93
CA VAL A 21 -5.61 -0.86 -5.70
C VAL A 21 -5.95 -0.45 -4.26
N PRO A 22 -4.96 -0.03 -3.44
CA PRO A 22 -5.21 0.46 -2.09
C PRO A 22 -6.18 1.65 -2.04
N GLY A 23 -6.88 1.77 -0.91
CA GLY A 23 -7.92 2.76 -0.72
C GLY A 23 -7.37 4.18 -0.50
N LEU A 24 -7.95 5.17 -1.20
CA LEU A 24 -7.62 6.60 -0.99
C LEU A 24 -7.95 7.07 0.43
N VAL A 25 -8.89 6.40 1.07
CA VAL A 25 -9.53 6.87 2.28
C VAL A 25 -8.61 6.60 3.50
N GLU A 26 -7.72 5.61 3.39
CA GLU A 26 -6.65 5.25 4.32
C GLU A 26 -5.54 6.30 4.31
N PHE A 27 -5.23 6.90 3.15
CA PHE A 27 -4.31 8.04 3.04
C PHE A 27 -4.73 9.23 3.91
N PHE A 28 -6.02 9.55 3.95
CA PHE A 28 -6.52 10.60 4.85
C PHE A 28 -6.46 10.19 6.32
N LEU A 29 -6.75 8.91 6.62
CA LEU A 29 -6.64 8.39 7.98
C LEU A 29 -5.20 8.39 8.48
N PHE A 30 -4.22 8.07 7.64
CA PHE A 30 -2.79 8.19 7.93
C PHE A 30 -2.43 9.58 8.45
N GLY A 31 -2.87 10.63 7.75
CA GLY A 31 -2.65 12.02 8.18
C GLY A 31 -3.26 12.33 9.55
N LEU A 32 -4.45 11.76 9.83
CA LEU A 32 -5.14 11.92 11.10
C LEU A 32 -4.42 11.19 12.24
N VAL A 33 -4.09 9.91 12.06
CA VAL A 33 -3.42 9.09 13.10
C VAL A 33 -1.96 9.50 13.32
N GLY A 34 -1.37 10.31 12.43
CA GLY A 34 -0.12 11.01 12.71
C GLY A 34 -0.19 11.84 13.99
N GLY A 35 -1.37 12.35 14.39
CA GLY A 35 -1.57 13.01 15.68
C GLY A 35 -1.37 12.09 16.91
N ILE A 36 -1.50 10.76 16.71
CA ILE A 36 -1.31 9.73 17.72
C ILE A 36 0.14 9.23 17.71
N PHE A 37 0.61 8.71 16.57
CA PHE A 37 1.91 8.05 16.47
C PHE A 37 3.09 9.02 16.64
N GLN A 38 2.93 10.28 16.27
CA GLN A 38 4.01 11.27 16.39
C GLN A 38 4.06 11.93 17.78
N ARG A 39 3.36 11.37 18.78
CA ARG A 39 3.45 11.83 20.17
C ARG A 39 4.86 11.64 20.73
N GLU A 40 5.54 10.57 20.32
CA GLU A 40 6.91 10.23 20.70
C GLU A 40 7.93 11.26 20.21
N ILE A 41 7.70 11.87 19.05
CA ILE A 41 8.55 12.92 18.46
C ILE A 41 8.07 14.35 18.79
N GLY A 42 7.18 14.49 19.79
CA GLY A 42 6.85 15.79 20.39
C GLY A 42 5.53 16.44 19.95
N LYS A 43 4.64 15.75 19.21
CA LYS A 43 3.30 16.31 18.95
C LYS A 43 2.53 16.52 20.26
N PRO A 44 1.72 17.59 20.38
CA PRO A 44 1.02 17.89 21.64
C PRO A 44 -0.09 16.87 21.94
N LYS A 45 -0.34 16.61 23.23
CA LYS A 45 -1.42 15.69 23.68
C LYS A 45 -2.81 16.06 23.15
N LYS A 46 -3.07 17.35 22.89
CA LYS A 46 -4.30 17.82 22.25
C LYS A 46 -4.46 17.28 20.82
N SER A 47 -3.36 17.11 20.08
CA SER A 47 -3.37 16.51 18.74
C SER A 47 -3.76 15.04 18.79
N GLU A 48 -3.25 14.29 19.77
CA GLU A 48 -3.59 12.88 19.98
C GLU A 48 -5.08 12.71 20.30
N VAL A 49 -5.61 13.53 21.22
CA VAL A 49 -7.03 13.50 21.59
C VAL A 49 -7.90 13.85 20.39
N GLY A 50 -7.56 14.90 19.64
CA GLY A 50 -8.27 15.27 18.42
C GLY A 50 -8.25 14.18 17.36
N ALA A 51 -7.11 13.53 17.16
CA ALA A 51 -6.96 12.42 16.22
C ALA A 51 -7.82 11.20 16.62
N LYS A 52 -7.83 10.82 17.90
CA LYS A 52 -8.66 9.73 18.42
C LYS A 52 -10.16 10.03 18.25
N LEU A 53 -10.59 11.26 18.50
CA LEU A 53 -11.98 11.68 18.30
C LEU A 53 -12.37 11.67 16.81
N GLY A 54 -11.53 12.22 15.94
CA GLY A 54 -11.74 12.21 14.50
C GLY A 54 -11.80 10.78 13.95
N LEU A 55 -10.90 9.90 14.42
CA LEU A 55 -10.86 8.51 14.00
C LEU A 55 -12.14 7.78 14.42
N SER A 56 -12.60 7.99 15.65
CA SER A 56 -13.88 7.44 16.11
C SER A 56 -15.07 7.95 15.30
N ALA A 57 -15.10 9.24 14.94
CA ALA A 57 -16.15 9.80 14.11
C ALA A 57 -16.18 9.17 12.70
N ILE A 58 -15.01 9.05 12.05
CA ILE A 58 -14.90 8.44 10.72
C ILE A 58 -15.27 6.96 10.78
N ARG A 59 -14.79 6.21 11.79
CA ARG A 59 -15.20 4.81 12.00
C ARG A 59 -16.71 4.66 12.12
N LYS A 60 -17.38 5.51 12.90
CA LYS A 60 -18.84 5.49 13.02
C LYS A 60 -19.56 5.74 11.69
N ILE A 61 -19.05 6.66 10.87
CA ILE A 61 -19.59 6.94 9.54
C ILE A 61 -19.39 5.74 8.60
N ARG A 62 -18.24 5.05 8.70
CA ARG A 62 -17.90 3.88 7.88
C ARG A 62 -18.51 2.57 8.38
N GLN A 63 -18.94 2.48 9.64
CA GLN A 63 -19.41 1.24 10.23
C GLN A 63 -20.48 0.51 9.41
N PRO A 64 -21.52 1.19 8.86
CA PRO A 64 -22.52 0.50 8.05
C PRO A 64 -21.95 -0.11 6.76
N LEU A 65 -20.92 0.52 6.18
CA LEU A 65 -20.20 -0.01 5.02
C LEU A 65 -19.40 -1.25 5.42
N VAL A 66 -18.66 -1.18 6.52
CA VAL A 66 -17.86 -2.30 7.04
C VAL A 66 -18.77 -3.49 7.35
N ASP A 67 -19.87 -3.28 8.09
CA ASP A 67 -20.83 -4.33 8.45
C ASP A 67 -21.48 -4.99 7.21
N ALA A 68 -21.61 -4.24 6.11
CA ALA A 68 -22.13 -4.77 4.85
C ALA A 68 -21.08 -5.57 4.07
N LEU A 69 -19.83 -5.10 4.07
CA LEU A 69 -18.70 -5.79 3.43
C LEU A 69 -18.33 -7.07 4.17
N GLU A 70 -18.37 -7.10 5.50
CA GLU A 70 -18.15 -8.31 6.30
C GLU A 70 -19.17 -9.43 6.01
N LYS A 71 -20.39 -9.06 5.60
CA LYS A 71 -21.45 -10.01 5.19
C LYS A 71 -21.38 -10.38 3.72
N SER A 72 -20.51 -9.72 2.95
CA SER A 72 -20.33 -10.00 1.53
C SER A 72 -19.46 -11.24 1.36
N HIS A 73 -19.79 -12.06 0.36
CA HIS A 73 -18.91 -13.15 -0.10
C HIS A 73 -17.98 -12.72 -1.24
N ARG A 74 -18.10 -11.46 -1.71
CA ARG A 74 -17.39 -10.95 -2.88
C ARG A 74 -16.39 -9.84 -2.58
N PHE A 75 -16.59 -9.12 -1.48
CA PHE A 75 -15.79 -7.94 -1.16
C PHE A 75 -15.30 -8.03 0.27
N GLU A 76 -14.10 -7.52 0.51
CA GLU A 76 -13.47 -7.49 1.82
C GLU A 76 -13.65 -6.10 2.46
N PRO A 77 -13.86 -6.03 3.78
CA PRO A 77 -13.85 -4.75 4.48
C PRO A 77 -12.43 -4.16 4.48
N PRO A 78 -12.28 -2.82 4.48
CA PRO A 78 -10.97 -2.19 4.60
C PRO A 78 -10.35 -2.49 5.98
N THR A 79 -9.03 -2.73 6.02
CA THR A 79 -8.29 -2.94 7.27
C THR A 79 -8.31 -1.66 8.13
N ASP A 80 -8.36 -1.82 9.45
CA ASP A 80 -8.32 -0.67 10.36
C ASP A 80 -6.94 0.03 10.29
N ILE A 81 -6.95 1.37 10.26
CA ILE A 81 -5.70 2.15 10.15
C ILE A 81 -4.72 1.91 11.31
N LEU A 82 -5.19 1.53 12.50
CA LEU A 82 -4.29 1.19 13.61
C LEU A 82 -3.64 -0.17 13.39
N GLU A 83 -4.36 -1.13 12.82
CA GLU A 83 -3.82 -2.44 12.42
C GLU A 83 -2.81 -2.29 11.28
N LEU A 84 -3.09 -1.43 10.29
CA LEU A 84 -2.10 -1.02 9.28
C LEU A 84 -0.84 -0.43 9.95
N GLY A 85 -1.02 0.38 10.99
CA GLY A 85 0.08 0.87 11.82
C GLY A 85 0.90 -0.26 12.46
N GLU A 86 0.25 -1.29 13.00
CA GLU A 86 0.94 -2.46 13.55
C GLU A 86 1.77 -3.17 12.48
N TYR A 87 1.22 -3.38 11.28
CA TYR A 87 1.92 -4.01 10.16
C TYR A 87 3.20 -3.26 9.78
N ALA A 88 3.13 -1.92 9.67
CA ALA A 88 4.29 -1.11 9.34
C ALA A 88 5.32 -1.05 10.48
N SER A 89 4.87 -1.06 11.74
CA SER A 89 5.74 -0.91 12.92
C SER A 89 6.78 -2.04 13.06
N GLU A 90 6.51 -3.20 12.48
CA GLU A 90 7.45 -4.32 12.42
C GLU A 90 8.63 -4.11 11.45
N ILE A 91 8.53 -3.12 10.56
CA ILE A 91 9.49 -2.88 9.46
C ILE A 91 10.15 -1.52 9.63
N LEU A 92 9.38 -0.49 9.99
CA LEU A 92 9.88 0.88 10.17
C LEU A 92 9.08 1.67 11.20
N SER A 93 9.65 2.79 11.65
CA SER A 93 8.99 3.66 12.63
C SER A 93 7.74 4.33 12.07
N LEU A 94 6.65 4.32 12.84
CA LEU A 94 5.41 5.06 12.53
C LEU A 94 5.58 6.59 12.56
N CYS A 95 6.75 7.09 12.98
CA CYS A 95 7.12 8.49 12.83
C CYS A 95 7.61 8.83 11.42
N ASN A 96 7.88 7.84 10.56
CA ASN A 96 8.16 8.07 9.15
C ASN A 96 6.88 8.53 8.44
N SER A 97 6.68 9.84 8.34
CA SER A 97 5.42 10.43 7.85
C SER A 97 5.59 11.30 6.60
N MET A 98 6.72 11.18 5.89
CA MET A 98 6.97 11.99 4.68
C MET A 98 6.22 11.37 3.50
N GLY A 99 5.36 12.15 2.84
CA GLY A 99 4.44 11.65 1.82
C GLY A 99 3.48 10.61 2.40
N GLU A 100 3.42 9.42 1.81
CA GLU A 100 2.67 8.26 2.34
C GLU A 100 3.37 7.61 3.54
N GLY A 101 4.68 7.87 3.74
CA GLY A 101 5.40 7.45 4.93
C GLY A 101 5.29 5.95 5.23
N TRP A 102 4.89 5.62 6.47
CA TRP A 102 4.68 4.24 6.91
C TRP A 102 3.46 3.57 6.29
N LEU A 103 2.47 4.33 5.79
CA LEU A 103 1.26 3.75 5.18
C LEU A 103 1.61 2.90 3.95
N LEU A 104 2.52 3.38 3.10
CA LEU A 104 3.00 2.63 1.93
C LEU A 104 3.49 1.22 2.30
N THR A 105 4.21 1.11 3.42
CA THR A 105 4.72 -0.18 3.90
C THR A 105 3.60 -1.03 4.48
N ALA A 106 2.66 -0.41 5.20
CA ALA A 106 1.49 -1.10 5.73
C ALA A 106 0.63 -1.72 4.62
N GLU A 107 0.33 -0.95 3.57
CA GLU A 107 -0.47 -1.38 2.43
C GLU A 107 0.22 -2.50 1.65
N MET A 108 1.56 -2.46 1.50
CA MET A 108 2.30 -3.60 0.93
C MET A 108 2.13 -4.88 1.77
N VAL A 109 2.15 -4.77 3.10
CA VAL A 109 1.94 -5.92 3.99
C VAL A 109 0.49 -6.40 3.95
N GLU A 110 -0.48 -5.48 3.91
CA GLU A 110 -1.89 -5.79 3.76
C GLU A 110 -2.13 -6.58 2.47
N LEU A 111 -1.64 -6.10 1.32
CA LEU A 111 -1.76 -6.78 0.03
C LEU A 111 -1.18 -8.20 0.08
N ILE A 112 -0.03 -8.39 0.72
CA ILE A 112 0.55 -9.74 0.89
C ILE A 112 -0.39 -10.63 1.71
N LYS A 113 -0.89 -10.13 2.85
CA LYS A 113 -1.76 -10.89 3.75
C LYS A 113 -3.13 -11.21 3.15
N THR A 114 -3.64 -10.38 2.25
CA THR A 114 -4.92 -10.60 1.54
C THR A 114 -4.75 -11.39 0.24
N GLY A 115 -3.56 -11.95 -0.03
CA GLY A 115 -3.34 -12.85 -1.17
C GLY A 115 -2.93 -12.17 -2.47
N CYS A 116 -2.52 -10.90 -2.42
CA CYS A 116 -1.94 -10.14 -3.54
C CYS A 116 -0.43 -9.85 -3.33
N PRO A 117 0.45 -10.88 -3.29
CA PRO A 117 1.87 -10.68 -2.98
C PRO A 117 2.71 -10.11 -4.15
N ASN A 118 2.13 -10.02 -5.36
CA ASN A 118 2.78 -9.48 -6.55
C ASN A 118 2.48 -7.98 -6.67
N ILE A 119 3.40 -7.14 -6.22
CA ILE A 119 3.15 -5.70 -6.01
C ILE A 119 3.93 -4.85 -7.01
N VAL A 120 3.21 -4.00 -7.75
CA VAL A 120 3.81 -2.95 -8.57
C VAL A 120 3.84 -1.64 -7.77
N CYS A 121 5.02 -1.26 -7.29
CA CYS A 121 5.22 0.06 -6.69
C CYS A 121 5.40 1.09 -7.82
N THR A 122 4.36 1.88 -8.09
CA THR A 122 4.38 2.94 -9.10
C THR A 122 5.06 4.19 -8.55
N GLN A 123 6.17 4.60 -9.15
CA GLN A 123 7.01 5.66 -8.60
C GLN A 123 7.01 6.86 -9.54
N PRO A 124 6.25 7.93 -9.22
CA PRO A 124 6.29 9.13 -10.03
C PRO A 124 7.62 9.85 -9.86
N PHE A 125 8.00 10.65 -10.85
CA PHE A 125 9.23 11.42 -10.83
C PHE A 125 9.42 12.18 -9.51
N ALA A 126 10.62 12.04 -8.93
CA ALA A 126 11.03 12.70 -7.68
C ALA A 126 10.17 12.40 -6.43
N CYS A 127 9.35 11.34 -6.44
CA CYS A 127 8.62 10.91 -5.25
C CYS A 127 9.56 10.26 -4.23
N LEU A 128 10.22 11.07 -3.42
CA LEU A 128 11.14 10.64 -2.36
C LEU A 128 10.56 9.55 -1.44
N PRO A 129 9.28 9.58 -1.03
CA PRO A 129 8.70 8.48 -0.25
C PRO A 129 8.82 7.12 -0.95
N ASN A 130 8.44 7.02 -2.23
CA ASN A 130 8.55 5.76 -2.97
C ASN A 130 10.02 5.39 -3.27
N HIS A 131 10.85 6.37 -3.62
CA HIS A 131 12.25 6.13 -3.98
C HIS A 131 13.10 5.72 -2.78
N VAL A 132 12.79 6.23 -1.59
CA VAL A 132 13.51 5.93 -0.35
C VAL A 132 12.82 4.81 0.39
N VAL A 133 11.59 5.04 0.90
CA VAL A 133 10.87 4.07 1.73
C VAL A 133 10.47 2.86 0.90
N GLY A 134 9.78 3.08 -0.21
CA GLY A 134 9.28 2.01 -1.07
C GLY A 134 10.38 1.05 -1.52
N LYS A 135 11.53 1.54 -2.00
CA LYS A 135 12.67 0.68 -2.38
C LYS A 135 13.39 0.08 -1.16
N ALA A 136 13.52 0.81 -0.05
CA ALA A 136 14.26 0.33 1.12
C ALA A 136 13.57 -0.87 1.81
N VAL A 137 12.23 -0.89 1.84
CA VAL A 137 11.49 -1.94 2.54
C VAL A 137 11.41 -3.25 1.78
N ILE A 138 11.63 -3.27 0.45
CA ILE A 138 11.49 -4.47 -0.39
C ILE A 138 12.32 -5.64 0.14
N LYS A 139 13.57 -5.39 0.55
CA LYS A 139 14.46 -6.45 1.06
C LYS A 139 13.93 -7.06 2.35
N GLU A 140 13.46 -6.23 3.28
CA GLU A 140 12.92 -6.70 4.56
C GLU A 140 11.55 -7.37 4.39
N LEU A 141 10.71 -6.86 3.48
CA LEU A 141 9.45 -7.49 3.10
C LEU A 141 9.70 -8.90 2.54
N ARG A 142 10.62 -9.06 1.59
CA ARG A 142 10.99 -10.40 1.06
C ARG A 142 11.58 -11.34 2.12
N ARG A 143 12.22 -10.79 3.16
CA ARG A 143 12.75 -11.59 4.28
C ARG A 143 11.63 -12.10 5.19
N LYS A 144 10.62 -11.27 5.46
CA LYS A 144 9.46 -11.62 6.31
C LYS A 144 8.38 -12.42 5.55
N TYR A 145 8.21 -12.11 4.27
CA TYR A 145 7.21 -12.64 3.35
C TYR A 145 7.91 -13.13 2.07
N PRO A 146 8.49 -14.34 2.07
CA PRO A 146 9.24 -14.90 0.94
C PRO A 146 8.46 -14.99 -0.38
N GLU A 147 7.13 -15.07 -0.28
CA GLU A 147 6.18 -15.08 -1.40
C GLU A 147 6.06 -13.70 -2.09
N SER A 148 6.52 -12.62 -1.45
CA SER A 148 6.37 -11.27 -1.98
C SER A 148 7.24 -11.03 -3.23
N ASN A 149 6.58 -10.61 -4.31
CA ASN A 149 7.19 -10.30 -5.59
C ASN A 149 6.94 -8.83 -5.94
N ILE A 150 7.78 -7.97 -5.38
CA ILE A 150 7.62 -6.50 -5.47
C ILE A 150 8.54 -5.95 -6.56
N VAL A 151 8.00 -5.14 -7.48
CA VAL A 151 8.75 -4.39 -8.49
C VAL A 151 8.51 -2.90 -8.38
N ALA A 152 9.59 -2.13 -8.46
CA ALA A 152 9.52 -0.67 -8.55
C ALA A 152 9.55 -0.23 -10.02
N VAL A 153 8.54 0.54 -10.43
CA VAL A 153 8.38 1.04 -11.79
C VAL A 153 8.38 2.57 -11.77
N ASP A 154 9.40 3.16 -12.37
CA ASP A 154 9.57 4.61 -12.45
C ASP A 154 8.72 5.17 -13.62
N TYR A 155 7.77 6.04 -13.28
CA TYR A 155 6.93 6.80 -14.20
C TYR A 155 7.47 8.23 -14.30
N ASP A 156 8.61 8.36 -14.94
CA ASP A 156 9.27 9.63 -15.23
C ASP A 156 9.45 9.84 -16.74
N PRO A 157 9.53 11.11 -17.22
CA PRO A 157 9.75 11.40 -18.63
C PRO A 157 11.05 10.83 -19.23
N GLY A 158 12.03 10.47 -18.39
CA GLY A 158 13.30 9.88 -18.80
C GLY A 158 13.25 8.35 -18.93
N ALA A 159 12.27 7.68 -18.32
CA ALA A 159 12.05 6.26 -18.45
C ALA A 159 11.18 5.95 -19.67
N SER A 160 11.64 5.01 -20.51
CA SER A 160 10.83 4.56 -21.65
C SER A 160 9.64 3.73 -21.18
N GLU A 161 8.50 3.89 -21.87
CA GLU A 161 7.31 3.06 -21.64
C GLU A 161 7.65 1.57 -21.79
N VAL A 162 8.52 1.22 -22.75
CA VAL A 162 9.00 -0.15 -22.96
C VAL A 162 9.69 -0.71 -21.71
N ASN A 163 10.51 0.08 -21.02
CA ASN A 163 11.16 -0.35 -19.78
C ASN A 163 10.14 -0.57 -18.65
N GLN A 164 9.12 0.28 -18.54
CA GLN A 164 8.04 0.11 -17.57
C GLN A 164 7.28 -1.20 -17.81
N LEU A 165 6.89 -1.45 -19.07
CA LEU A 165 6.16 -2.66 -19.47
C LEU A 165 6.96 -3.94 -19.28
N ASN A 166 8.24 -3.92 -19.64
CA ASN A 166 9.09 -5.10 -19.50
C ASN A 166 9.23 -5.51 -18.02
N ARG A 167 9.36 -4.55 -17.09
CA ARG A 167 9.42 -4.86 -15.65
C ARG A 167 8.14 -5.53 -15.16
N ILE A 168 6.98 -5.00 -15.58
CA ILE A 168 5.68 -5.55 -15.19
C ILE A 168 5.47 -6.93 -15.79
N LYS A 169 5.74 -7.12 -17.09
CA LYS A 169 5.62 -8.44 -17.74
C LYS A 169 6.55 -9.49 -17.13
N LEU A 170 7.78 -9.10 -16.77
CA LEU A 170 8.70 -10.01 -16.07
C LEU A 170 8.18 -10.39 -14.67
N MET A 171 7.62 -9.44 -13.92
CA MET A 171 6.97 -9.73 -12.64
C MET A 171 5.82 -10.72 -12.82
N ILE A 172 4.95 -10.50 -13.82
CA ILE A 172 3.82 -11.38 -14.13
C ILE A 172 4.28 -12.77 -14.57
N ALA A 173 5.33 -12.87 -15.38
CA ALA A 173 5.88 -14.16 -15.79
C ALA A 173 6.35 -14.99 -14.59
N VAL A 174 7.02 -14.35 -13.62
CA VAL A 174 7.40 -15.00 -12.35
C VAL A 174 6.16 -15.40 -11.55
N ALA A 175 5.16 -14.52 -11.45
CA ALA A 175 3.91 -14.80 -10.73
C ALA A 175 3.17 -16.02 -11.31
N LYS A 176 3.07 -16.13 -12.63
CA LYS A 176 2.47 -17.27 -13.33
C LYS A 176 3.26 -18.55 -13.10
N SER A 177 4.58 -18.48 -13.15
CA SER A 177 5.44 -19.64 -12.87
C SER A 177 5.31 -20.13 -11.43
N ASN A 178 5.17 -19.24 -10.44
CA ASN A 178 4.95 -19.62 -9.05
C ASN A 178 3.57 -20.28 -8.87
N LEU A 179 2.53 -19.72 -9.51
CA LEU A 179 1.19 -20.30 -9.50
C LEU A 179 1.16 -21.71 -10.10
N GLU A 180 1.85 -21.93 -11.23
CA GLU A 180 2.00 -23.26 -11.84
C GLU A 180 2.76 -24.24 -10.94
N ALA A 181 3.73 -23.75 -10.17
CA ALA A 181 4.48 -24.54 -9.20
C ALA A 181 3.71 -24.79 -7.89
N GLY A 182 2.54 -24.16 -7.69
CA GLY A 182 1.76 -24.24 -6.45
C GLY A 182 2.43 -23.54 -5.26
N ILE A 183 3.23 -22.51 -5.53
CA ILE A 183 3.96 -21.69 -4.55
C ILE A 183 3.24 -20.36 -4.37
#